data_AF-A0A168ITX1-F1
#
_entry.id   AF-A0A168ITX1-F1
#
_cell.length_a   1.000
_cell.length_b   1.000
_cell.length_c   1.000
_cell.angle_alpha   90.00
_cell.angle_beta   90.00
_cell.angle_gamma   90.00
#
_symmetry.space_group_name_H-M   'P 1'
#
loop_
_entity.id
_entity.type
_entity.pdbx_description
1 polymer ?
#
loop_
_entity_poly.entity_id
_entity_poly.type
_entity_poly.pdbx_seq_one_letter_code
_entity_poly.pdbx_strand_id
1 'polypeptide(L)'
;AKTAIFQISVANMPLVISTLTFDTMNAKALDDRLRCLKIIGSFIRKEPTLLFSHIHSVVEAVVKTLDPNVPHMRETMLQSATSILHDLVKTYPSVDFSSSAQKLAVGTLEGASVVYDLRTATRSVVLEGHVGPVSVLAFSP
;
A
#
# COMPACT_ATOMS: atom_id res chain seq x y z
N ALA A 1 -6.66 21.66 -1.44
CA ALA A 1 -5.90 20.54 -2.02
C ALA A 1 -6.61 19.19 -1.88
N LYS A 2 -6.78 18.63 -0.67
CA LYS A 2 -7.39 17.29 -0.46
C LYS A 2 -8.74 17.11 -1.17
N THR A 3 -9.68 18.05 -1.00
CA THR A 3 -11.01 17.98 -1.65
C THR A 3 -10.92 17.91 -3.18
N ALA A 4 -10.00 18.66 -3.80
CA ALA A 4 -9.81 18.63 -5.26
C ALA A 4 -9.27 17.27 -5.73
N ILE A 5 -8.34 16.67 -4.99
CA ILE A 5 -7.82 15.33 -5.29
C ILE A 5 -8.95 14.30 -5.22
N PHE A 6 -9.83 14.38 -4.22
CA PHE A 6 -11.00 13.50 -4.10
C PHE A 6 -12.01 13.70 -5.25
N GLN A 7 -12.24 14.92 -5.70
CA GLN A 7 -13.11 15.17 -6.86
C GLN A 7 -12.50 14.63 -8.16
N ILE A 8 -11.19 14.80 -8.37
CA ILE A 8 -10.49 14.26 -9.54
C ILE A 8 -10.46 12.72 -9.51
N SER A 9 -10.32 12.10 -8.33
CA SER A 9 -10.32 10.63 -8.24
C SER A 9 -11.63 10.00 -8.72
N VAL A 10 -12.76 10.68 -8.55
CA VAL A 10 -14.05 10.21 -9.09
C VAL A 10 -14.01 10.20 -10.62
N ALA A 11 -13.31 11.15 -11.24
CA ALA A 11 -13.17 11.22 -12.69
C ALA A 11 -12.06 10.30 -13.25
N ASN A 12 -10.92 10.17 -12.56
CA ASN A 12 -9.78 9.37 -13.00
C ASN A 12 -8.92 8.89 -11.82
N MET A 13 -9.38 7.82 -11.16
CA MET A 13 -8.63 7.21 -10.05
C MET A 13 -7.27 6.64 -10.44
N PRO A 14 -7.09 5.96 -11.60
CA PRO A 14 -5.79 5.42 -12.01
C PRO A 14 -4.69 6.49 -12.08
N LEU A 15 -4.99 7.69 -12.60
CA LEU A 15 -4.03 8.79 -12.65
C LEU A 15 -3.68 9.31 -11.25
N VAL A 16 -4.68 9.48 -10.39
CA VAL A 16 -4.48 9.97 -9.01
C VAL A 16 -3.60 9.00 -8.23
N ILE A 17 -3.90 7.70 -8.28
CA ILE A 17 -3.17 6.73 -7.47
C ILE A 17 -1.77 6.43 -8.01
N SER A 18 -1.58 6.40 -9.33
CA SER A 18 -0.24 6.27 -9.93
C SER A 18 0.64 7.46 -9.55
N THR A 19 0.09 8.68 -9.56
CA THR A 19 0.82 9.87 -9.13
C THR A 19 1.15 9.82 -7.64
N LEU A 20 0.18 9.52 -6.77
CA LEU A 20 0.40 9.45 -5.33
C LEU A 20 1.43 8.39 -4.94
N THR A 21 1.32 7.18 -5.52
CA THR A 21 2.27 6.09 -5.25
C THR A 21 3.67 6.44 -5.78
N PHE A 22 3.76 7.03 -6.98
CA PHE A 22 5.01 7.51 -7.55
C PHE A 22 5.67 8.57 -6.66
N ASP A 23 4.94 9.61 -6.26
CA ASP A 23 5.46 10.72 -5.46
C ASP A 23 5.84 10.27 -4.05
N THR A 24 5.09 9.35 -3.44
CA THR A 24 5.46 8.72 -2.17
C THR A 24 6.85 8.08 -2.23
N MET A 25 7.22 7.50 -3.38
CA MET A 25 8.52 6.83 -3.56
C MET A 25 9.63 7.77 -4.08
N ASN A 26 9.27 8.78 -4.88
CA ASN A 26 10.24 9.50 -5.72
C ASN A 26 10.31 11.01 -5.48
N ALA A 27 9.37 11.62 -4.74
CA ALA A 27 9.40 13.06 -4.51
C ALA A 27 10.74 13.49 -3.86
N LYS A 28 11.26 14.66 -4.24
CA LYS A 28 12.58 15.12 -3.76
C LYS A 28 12.56 15.45 -2.27
N ALA A 29 11.49 16.09 -1.79
CA ALA A 29 11.34 16.45 -0.39
C ALA A 29 10.64 15.32 0.38
N LEU A 30 11.19 14.96 1.54
CA LEU A 30 10.63 13.92 2.39
C LEU A 30 9.23 14.30 2.92
N ASP A 31 8.99 15.58 3.17
CA ASP A 31 7.67 16.09 3.55
C ASP A 31 6.61 15.86 2.47
N ASP A 32 6.97 15.97 1.18
CA ASP A 32 6.04 15.71 0.08
C ASP A 32 5.70 14.21 0.01
N ARG A 33 6.68 13.34 0.19
CA ARG A 33 6.45 11.89 0.30
C ARG A 33 5.47 11.57 1.43
N LEU A 34 5.66 12.20 2.59
CA LEU A 34 4.80 12.03 3.76
C LEU A 34 3.38 12.56 3.52
N ARG A 35 3.24 13.68 2.81
CA ARG A 35 1.93 14.22 2.41
C ARG A 35 1.21 13.25 1.47
N CYS A 36 1.88 12.72 0.46
CA CYS A 36 1.31 11.73 -0.46
C CYS A 36 0.90 10.45 0.30
N LEU A 37 1.76 9.95 1.18
CA LEU A 37 1.45 8.79 2.03
C LEU A 37 0.21 9.03 2.90
N LYS A 38 0.08 10.21 3.52
CA LYS A 38 -1.10 10.59 4.31
C LYS A 38 -2.36 10.75 3.46
N ILE A 39 -2.25 11.17 2.21
CA ILE A 39 -3.38 11.22 1.26
C ILE A 39 -3.85 9.81 0.92
N ILE A 40 -2.93 8.88 0.62
CA ILE A 40 -3.24 7.45 0.43
C ILE A 40 -4.00 6.90 1.65
N GLY A 41 -3.49 7.14 2.86
CA GLY A 41 -4.20 6.76 4.10
C GLY A 41 -5.60 7.36 4.21
N SER A 42 -5.81 8.58 3.73
CA SER A 42 -7.14 9.20 3.72
C SER A 42 -8.09 8.52 2.73
N PHE A 43 -7.62 8.02 1.59
CA PHE A 43 -8.43 7.25 0.66
C PHE A 43 -8.87 5.93 1.27
N ILE A 44 -7.96 5.20 1.91
CA ILE A 44 -8.27 3.92 2.57
C ILE A 44 -9.38 4.09 3.62
N ARG A 45 -9.35 5.18 4.40
CA ARG A 45 -10.33 5.40 5.46
C ARG A 45 -11.65 6.01 5.00
N LYS A 46 -11.66 6.80 3.91
CA LYS A 46 -12.85 7.57 3.49
C LYS A 46 -13.53 7.01 2.25
N GLU A 47 -12.75 6.52 1.29
CA GLU A 47 -13.23 6.06 -0.02
C GLU A 47 -12.50 4.77 -0.42
N PRO A 48 -12.58 3.69 0.40
CA PRO A 48 -11.81 2.47 0.16
C PRO A 48 -12.16 1.77 -1.16
N THR A 49 -13.38 1.95 -1.63
CA THR A 49 -13.87 1.34 -2.88
C THR A 49 -13.05 1.75 -4.10
N LEU A 50 -12.53 2.98 -4.11
CA LEU A 50 -11.72 3.53 -5.21
C LEU A 50 -10.34 2.86 -5.33
N LEU A 51 -9.85 2.23 -4.26
CA LEU A 51 -8.52 1.62 -4.22
C LEU A 51 -8.51 0.12 -4.47
N PHE A 52 -9.65 -0.57 -4.55
CA PHE A 52 -9.69 -2.04 -4.74
C PHE A 52 -8.82 -2.49 -5.93
N SER A 53 -8.93 -1.81 -7.06
CA SER A 53 -8.19 -2.17 -8.27
C SER A 53 -6.70 -1.79 -8.24
N HIS A 54 -6.26 -1.10 -7.19
CA HIS A 54 -4.91 -0.54 -7.07
C HIS A 54 -4.24 -0.97 -5.77
N ILE A 55 -4.80 -1.96 -5.06
CA ILE A 55 -4.35 -2.30 -3.72
C ILE A 55 -2.91 -2.79 -3.69
N HIS A 56 -2.50 -3.55 -4.72
CA HIS A 56 -1.13 -4.02 -4.85
C HIS A 56 -0.11 -2.87 -4.97
N SER A 57 -0.38 -1.87 -5.82
CA SER A 57 0.53 -0.73 -5.99
C SER A 57 0.59 0.16 -4.76
N VAL A 58 -0.54 0.32 -4.06
CA VAL A 58 -0.62 1.02 -2.78
C VAL A 58 0.22 0.32 -1.71
N VAL A 59 0.04 -1.00 -1.55
CA VAL A 59 0.82 -1.81 -0.61
C VAL A 59 2.31 -1.69 -0.91
N GLU A 60 2.70 -1.86 -2.18
CA GLU A 60 4.11 -1.74 -2.60
C GLU A 60 4.69 -0.37 -2.24
N ALA A 61 3.97 0.71 -2.54
CA ALA A 61 4.43 2.07 -2.26
C ALA A 61 4.61 2.30 -0.75
N VAL A 62 3.66 1.85 0.08
CA VAL A 62 3.74 1.96 1.53
C VAL A 62 4.90 1.16 2.09
N VAL A 63 5.08 -0.10 1.65
CA VAL A 63 6.19 -0.95 2.10
C VAL A 63 7.53 -0.33 1.73
N LYS A 64 7.69 0.20 0.52
CA LYS A 64 8.94 0.86 0.08
C LYS A 64 9.34 2.07 0.93
N THR A 65 8.39 2.74 1.60
CA THR A 65 8.74 3.82 2.55
C THR A 65 9.46 3.33 3.81
N LEU A 66 9.49 2.02 4.04
CA LEU A 66 10.11 1.36 5.20
C LEU A 66 11.49 0.74 4.89
N ASP A 67 12.08 1.05 3.72
CA ASP A 67 13.37 0.52 3.30
C ASP A 67 14.47 0.79 4.35
N PRO A 68 15.06 -0.25 4.98
CA PRO A 68 16.15 -0.08 5.95
C PRO A 68 17.40 0.57 5.36
N ASN A 69 17.59 0.50 4.04
CA ASN A 69 18.74 1.11 3.36
C ASN A 69 18.61 2.65 3.25
N VAL A 70 17.44 3.21 3.56
CA VAL A 70 17.20 4.66 3.61
C VAL A 70 16.68 5.03 5.01
N PRO A 71 17.53 4.96 6.05
CA PRO A 71 17.11 4.98 7.46
C PRO A 71 16.37 6.26 7.85
N HIS A 72 16.77 7.41 7.32
CA HIS A 72 16.10 8.69 7.60
C HIS A 72 14.67 8.76 7.03
N MET A 73 14.44 8.18 5.84
CA MET A 73 13.10 8.04 5.29
C MET A 73 12.28 7.09 6.15
N ARG A 74 12.83 5.91 6.47
CA ARG A 74 12.16 4.90 7.29
C ARG A 74 11.73 5.48 8.64
N GLU A 75 12.61 6.16 9.36
CA GLU A 75 12.32 6.78 10.65
C GLU A 75 11.14 7.77 10.54
N THR A 76 11.18 8.65 9.56
CA THR A 76 10.14 9.67 9.35
C THR A 76 8.79 9.06 8.94
N MET A 77 8.82 8.02 8.12
CA MET A 77 7.62 7.40 7.55
C MET A 77 6.99 6.36 8.48
N LEU A 78 7.76 5.78 9.41
CA LEU A 78 7.42 4.59 10.18
C LEU A 78 6.02 4.66 10.79
N GLN A 79 5.71 5.73 11.51
CA GLN A 79 4.42 5.87 12.19
C GLN A 79 3.25 5.93 11.20
N SER A 80 3.39 6.69 10.11
CA SER A 80 2.32 6.85 9.11
C SER A 80 2.15 5.58 8.28
N ALA A 81 3.25 4.96 7.86
CA ALA A 81 3.23 3.71 7.12
C ALA A 81 2.62 2.58 7.98
N THR A 82 3.01 2.46 9.25
CA THR A 82 2.45 1.43 10.16
C THR A 82 0.94 1.60 10.35
N SER A 83 0.47 2.83 10.55
CA SER A 83 -0.96 3.11 10.63
C SER A 83 -1.70 2.76 9.35
N ILE A 84 -1.10 3.03 8.18
CA ILE A 84 -1.69 2.72 6.88
C ILE A 84 -1.72 1.22 6.61
N LEU A 85 -0.64 0.49 6.96
CA LEU A 85 -0.61 -0.97 6.85
C LEU A 85 -1.70 -1.62 7.69
N HIS A 86 -1.91 -1.13 8.93
CA HIS A 86 -3.01 -1.58 9.76
C HIS A 86 -4.38 -1.29 9.11
N ASP A 87 -4.59 -0.09 8.58
CA ASP A 87 -5.83 0.26 7.88
C ASP A 87 -6.05 -0.62 6.64
N LEU A 88 -4.99 -0.92 5.87
CA LEU A 88 -5.05 -1.81 4.70
C LEU A 88 -5.53 -3.21 5.09
N VAL A 89 -4.90 -3.84 6.08
CA VAL A 89 -5.27 -5.17 6.58
C VAL A 89 -6.71 -5.19 7.10
N LYS A 90 -7.13 -4.12 7.80
CA LYS A 90 -8.49 -4.02 8.33
C LYS A 90 -9.55 -3.82 7.24
N THR A 91 -9.21 -3.11 6.16
CA THR A 91 -10.18 -2.67 5.15
C THR A 91 -10.31 -3.62 3.97
N TYR A 92 -9.22 -4.29 3.56
CA TYR A 92 -9.22 -5.12 2.35
C TYR A 92 -9.00 -6.59 2.70
N PRO A 93 -9.98 -7.48 2.46
CA PRO A 93 -9.85 -8.90 2.74
C PRO A 93 -8.77 -9.62 1.91
N SER A 94 -8.31 -8.99 0.81
CA SER A 94 -7.19 -9.45 0.01
C SER A 94 -5.82 -9.03 0.58
N VAL A 95 -5.77 -8.44 1.77
CA VAL A 95 -4.54 -8.04 2.45
C VAL A 95 -4.53 -8.65 3.85
N ASP A 96 -3.43 -9.32 4.21
CA ASP A 96 -3.27 -9.88 5.56
C ASP A 96 -1.82 -9.77 6.05
N PHE A 97 -1.64 -9.79 7.37
CA PHE A 97 -0.36 -9.60 8.03
C PHE A 97 -0.06 -10.70 9.04
N SER A 98 1.13 -11.31 8.91
CA SER A 98 1.69 -12.23 9.90
C SER A 98 2.68 -11.49 10.81
N SER A 99 2.35 -11.36 12.09
CA SER A 99 3.21 -10.74 13.09
C SER A 99 4.43 -11.59 13.44
N SER A 100 4.30 -12.92 13.43
CA SER A 100 5.40 -13.86 13.71
C SER A 100 6.45 -13.84 12.60
N ALA A 101 6.00 -13.88 11.34
CA ALA A 101 6.90 -13.82 10.19
C ALA A 101 7.33 -12.40 9.81
N GLN A 102 6.64 -11.37 10.32
CA GLN A 102 6.77 -9.97 9.88
C GLN A 102 6.57 -9.83 8.36
N LYS A 103 5.51 -10.48 7.85
CA LYS A 103 5.18 -10.52 6.42
C LYS A 103 3.79 -9.97 6.16
N LEU A 104 3.66 -9.25 5.06
CA LEU A 104 2.38 -8.73 4.56
C LEU A 104 2.09 -9.40 3.22
N ALA A 105 0.89 -9.93 3.05
CA ALA A 105 0.42 -10.49 1.80
C ALA A 105 -0.63 -9.57 1.16
N VAL A 106 -0.61 -9.45 -0.16
CA VAL A 106 -1.63 -8.74 -0.94
C VAL A 106 -2.00 -9.54 -2.18
N GLY A 107 -3.31 -9.71 -2.38
CA GLY A 107 -3.90 -10.28 -3.57
C GLY A 107 -3.98 -9.27 -4.71
N THR A 108 -3.76 -9.75 -5.94
CA THR A 108 -3.80 -8.94 -7.17
C THR A 108 -5.04 -9.24 -7.98
N LEU A 109 -5.36 -8.38 -8.95
CA LEU A 109 -6.47 -8.61 -9.88
C LEU A 109 -6.13 -9.70 -10.90
N GLU A 110 -4.83 -9.92 -11.14
CA GLU A 110 -4.29 -10.88 -12.08
C GLU A 110 -4.24 -12.31 -11.53
N GLY A 111 -4.63 -12.52 -10.27
CA GLY A 111 -4.66 -13.84 -9.63
C GLY A 111 -3.36 -14.27 -8.95
N ALA A 112 -2.39 -13.37 -8.85
CA ALA A 112 -1.23 -13.56 -8.00
C ALA A 112 -1.47 -13.04 -6.57
N SER A 113 -0.78 -13.61 -5.60
CA SER A 113 -0.60 -13.04 -4.27
C SER A 113 0.87 -12.70 -4.05
N VAL A 114 1.14 -11.45 -3.67
CA VAL A 114 2.50 -10.96 -3.42
C VAL A 114 2.73 -10.85 -1.93
N VAL A 115 3.81 -11.48 -1.46
CA VAL A 115 4.22 -11.45 -0.05
C VAL A 115 5.43 -10.55 0.10
N TYR A 116 5.34 -9.57 0.99
CA TYR A 116 6.39 -8.63 1.34
C TYR A 116 7.00 -8.99 2.70
N ASP A 117 8.32 -8.92 2.81
CA ASP A 117 9.03 -8.91 4.09
C ASP A 117 9.14 -7.47 4.58
N LEU A 118 8.51 -7.16 5.72
CA LEU A 118 8.49 -5.80 6.27
C LEU A 118 9.78 -5.40 7.00
N ARG A 119 10.65 -6.36 7.35
CA ARG A 119 11.94 -6.06 7.98
C ARG A 119 12.88 -5.42 6.95
N THR A 120 12.91 -6.02 5.77
CA THR A 120 13.75 -5.60 4.64
C THR A 120 13.04 -4.69 3.65
N ALA A 121 11.70 -4.54 3.77
CA ALA A 121 10.85 -3.79 2.83
C ALA A 121 10.94 -4.30 1.38
N THR A 122 11.09 -5.61 1.20
CA THR A 122 11.27 -6.24 -0.12
C THR A 122 10.15 -7.23 -0.43
N ARG A 123 9.90 -7.45 -1.72
CA ARG A 123 9.09 -8.59 -2.19
C ARG A 123 9.81 -9.89 -1.82
N SER A 124 9.16 -10.74 -1.04
CA SER A 124 9.70 -12.03 -0.59
C SER A 124 9.31 -13.16 -1.54
N VAL A 125 8.02 -13.27 -1.89
CA VAL A 125 7.48 -14.36 -2.73
C VAL A 125 6.31 -13.84 -3.56
N VAL A 126 6.15 -14.37 -4.77
CA VAL A 126 4.93 -14.26 -5.57
C VAL A 126 4.33 -15.65 -5.69
N LEU A 127 3.07 -15.79 -5.28
CA LEU A 127 2.30 -17.01 -5.35
C LEU A 127 1.29 -16.87 -6.49
N GLU A 128 1.39 -17.75 -7.48
CA GLU A 128 0.52 -17.77 -8.65
C GLU A 128 -0.37 -19.01 -8.63
N GLY A 129 -1.51 -18.97 -9.34
CA GLY A 129 -2.38 -20.13 -9.50
C GLY A 129 -3.88 -19.81 -9.57
N HIS A 130 -4.31 -18.65 -9.06
CA HIS A 130 -5.68 -18.21 -9.31
C HIS A 130 -5.83 -17.74 -10.76
N VAL A 131 -6.94 -18.11 -11.39
CA VAL A 131 -7.27 -17.74 -12.78
C VAL A 131 -8.04 -16.40 -12.87
N GLY A 132 -8.11 -15.67 -11.77
CA GLY A 132 -8.82 -14.39 -11.65
C GLY A 132 -8.49 -13.69 -10.33
N PRO A 133 -9.14 -12.54 -10.02
CA PRO A 133 -8.79 -11.72 -8.88
C PRO A 133 -8.78 -12.48 -7.55
N VAL A 134 -7.74 -12.25 -6.75
CA VAL A 134 -7.68 -12.79 -5.39
C VAL A 134 -8.61 -11.97 -4.49
N SER A 135 -9.76 -12.55 -4.14
CA SER A 135 -10.79 -11.88 -3.34
C SER A 135 -10.47 -11.82 -1.85
N VAL A 136 -9.85 -12.88 -1.33
CA VAL A 136 -9.49 -13.06 0.08
C VAL A 136 -8.18 -13.83 0.17
N LEU A 137 -7.37 -13.50 1.17
CA LEU A 137 -6.25 -14.32 1.61
C LEU A 137 -6.11 -14.26 3.14
N ALA A 138 -5.39 -15.22 3.71
CA ALA A 138 -5.06 -15.23 5.13
C ALA A 138 -3.77 -16.01 5.38
N PHE A 139 -2.95 -15.55 6.33
CA PHE A 139 -1.89 -16.32 6.94
C PHE A 139 -2.48 -17.32 7.94
N SER A 140 -1.82 -18.47 8.09
CA SER A 140 -2.11 -19.38 9.20
C SER A 140 -1.75 -18.73 10.55
N PRO A 141 -2.49 -19.02 11.64
CA PRO A 141 -2.16 -18.55 13.00
C PRO A 141 -0.76 -18.91 13.49
#